data_AF-A0A849IMD0-F1
#
_entry.id   AF-A0A849IMD0-F1
#
_cell.length_a   1.000
_cell.length_b   1.000
_cell.length_c   1.000
_cell.angle_alpha   90.00
_cell.angle_beta   90.00
_cell.angle_gamma   90.00
#
_symmetry.space_group_name_H-M   'P 1'
#
loop_
_entity.id
_entity.type
_entity.pdbx_description
1 polymer ?
#
loop_
_entity_poly.entity_id
_entity_poly.type
_entity_poly.pdbx_seq_one_letter_code
_entity_poly.pdbx_strand_id
1 'polypeptide(L)'
;MRVMILGICVALAGCSLWPQHPDESAVARLEKERLKDRRQFIAEAEVGKPGISVCRELKYGIGESRWIHGKVMRAQGGRIQVRIEESAPFSLNGKDLSGGELIWDDDANWVACLR
;
A
#
# COMPACT_ATOMS: atom_id res chain seq x y z
N MET A 1 29.98 70.76 -25.10
CA MET A 1 29.54 70.60 -23.70
C MET A 1 29.62 69.12 -23.34
N ARG A 2 30.53 68.74 -22.45
CA ARG A 2 30.72 67.37 -21.96
C ARG A 2 29.94 67.24 -20.64
N VAL A 3 28.90 66.43 -20.60
CA VAL A 3 28.26 66.01 -19.34
C VAL A 3 28.81 64.63 -19.00
N MET A 4 29.62 64.62 -17.95
CA MET A 4 30.25 63.47 -17.33
C MET A 4 29.18 62.82 -16.44
N ILE A 5 28.59 61.69 -16.87
CA ILE A 5 27.65 60.93 -16.04
C ILE A 5 28.49 60.07 -15.09
N LEU A 6 28.60 60.59 -13.87
CA LEU A 6 29.14 59.94 -12.69
C LEU A 6 28.26 58.73 -12.34
N GLY A 7 28.90 57.57 -12.13
CA GLY A 7 28.23 56.30 -11.93
C GLY A 7 27.44 56.17 -10.63
N ILE A 8 26.44 55.31 -10.67
CA ILE A 8 25.93 54.57 -9.50
C ILE A 8 25.90 53.09 -9.88
N CYS A 9 26.68 52.33 -9.13
CA CYS A 9 26.74 50.87 -9.13
C CYS A 9 25.39 50.26 -8.74
N VAL A 10 24.86 49.36 -9.57
CA VAL A 10 24.12 48.17 -9.09
C VAL A 10 24.55 46.99 -9.94
N ALA A 11 25.73 46.46 -9.62
CA ALA A 11 26.12 45.10 -9.96
C ALA A 11 26.00 44.28 -8.67
N LEU A 12 24.81 43.74 -8.43
CA LEU A 12 24.68 42.51 -7.64
C LEU A 12 23.83 41.55 -8.44
N ALA A 13 24.52 40.51 -8.89
CA ALA A 13 24.02 39.32 -9.53
C ALA A 13 22.77 38.77 -8.81
N GLY A 14 21.60 39.09 -9.33
CA GLY A 14 20.38 38.31 -9.11
C GLY A 14 20.31 37.25 -10.19
N CYS A 15 21.06 36.16 -10.03
CA CYS A 15 20.93 34.99 -10.89
C CYS A 15 19.47 34.52 -10.87
N SER A 16 18.87 34.52 -12.05
CA SER A 16 17.89 33.51 -12.49
C SER A 16 16.70 33.27 -11.56
N LEU A 17 15.67 34.11 -11.69
CA LEU A 17 14.29 33.74 -11.36
C LEU A 17 13.77 32.73 -12.41
N TRP A 18 14.42 31.56 -12.52
CA TRP A 18 13.86 30.41 -13.22
C TRP A 18 13.00 29.62 -12.23
N PRO A 19 11.77 29.22 -12.59
CA PRO A 19 11.04 28.27 -11.78
C PRO A 19 11.88 26.99 -11.72
N GLN A 20 12.29 26.61 -10.52
CA GLN A 20 12.90 25.30 -10.27
C GLN A 20 11.88 24.27 -10.72
N HIS A 21 12.05 23.72 -11.94
CA HIS A 21 11.31 22.54 -12.35
C HIS A 21 11.50 21.50 -11.24
N PRO A 22 10.42 20.94 -10.67
CA PRO A 22 10.57 19.91 -9.67
C PRO A 22 11.43 18.80 -10.29
N ASP A 23 12.42 18.33 -9.53
CA ASP A 23 13.29 17.23 -9.93
C ASP A 23 12.42 16.10 -10.48
N GLU A 24 12.59 15.78 -11.77
CA GLU A 24 11.80 14.77 -12.47
C GLU A 24 11.83 13.43 -11.70
N SER A 25 12.94 13.14 -11.02
CA SER A 25 13.08 11.95 -10.18
C SER A 25 12.20 12.00 -8.93
N ALA A 26 12.01 13.18 -8.34
CA ALA A 26 11.12 13.38 -7.19
C ALA A 26 9.65 13.28 -7.60
N VAL A 27 9.27 13.86 -8.74
CA VAL A 27 7.91 13.72 -9.30
C VAL A 27 7.60 12.26 -9.60
N ALA A 28 8.51 11.53 -10.25
CA ALA A 28 8.34 10.12 -10.55
C ALA A 28 8.23 9.23 -9.30
N ARG A 29 8.90 9.56 -8.19
CA ARG A 29 8.74 8.85 -6.91
C ARG A 29 7.36 9.07 -6.32
N LEU A 30 6.90 10.31 -6.27
CA LEU A 30 5.57 10.66 -5.74
C LEU A 30 4.44 10.02 -6.54
N GLU A 31 4.56 9.98 -7.87
CA GLU A 31 3.59 9.29 -8.72
C GLU A 31 3.55 7.78 -8.46
N LYS A 32 4.71 7.14 -8.26
CA LYS A 32 4.77 5.72 -7.90
C LYS A 32 4.14 5.43 -6.54
N GLU A 33 4.40 6.28 -5.55
CA GLU A 33 3.79 6.16 -4.21
C GLU A 33 2.27 6.29 -4.30
N ARG A 34 1.77 7.32 -4.99
CA ARG A 34 0.33 7.53 -5.19
C ARG A 34 -0.33 6.36 -5.92
N LEU A 35 0.35 5.79 -6.92
CA LEU A 35 -0.15 4.63 -7.64
C LEU A 35 -0.19 3.38 -6.74
N LYS A 36 0.80 3.20 -5.87
CA LYS A 36 0.84 2.12 -4.88
C LYS A 36 -0.31 2.24 -3.90
N ASP A 37 -0.53 3.42 -3.33
CA ASP A 37 -1.62 3.67 -2.38
C ASP A 37 -2.98 3.41 -3.03
N ARG A 38 -3.16 3.87 -4.27
CA ARG A 38 -4.39 3.61 -5.03
C ARG A 38 -4.62 2.12 -5.29
N ARG A 39 -3.57 1.37 -5.64
CA ARG A 39 -3.66 -0.08 -5.85
C ARG A 39 -4.03 -0.79 -4.57
N GLN A 40 -3.42 -0.41 -3.44
CA GLN A 40 -3.72 -1.00 -2.15
C GLN A 40 -5.18 -0.72 -1.73
N PHE A 41 -5.64 0.52 -1.85
CA PHE A 41 -7.03 0.88 -1.57
C PHE A 41 -8.04 0.08 -2.42
N ILE A 42 -7.76 -0.06 -3.73
CA ILE A 42 -8.60 -0.88 -4.61
C ILE A 42 -8.58 -2.33 -4.13
N ALA A 43 -7.41 -2.89 -3.87
CA ALA A 43 -7.26 -4.28 -3.47
C ALA A 43 -7.98 -4.58 -2.14
N GLU A 44 -7.91 -3.68 -1.15
CA GLU A 44 -8.65 -3.77 0.11
C GLU A 44 -10.16 -3.74 -0.11
N ALA A 45 -10.66 -2.89 -1.02
CA ALA A 45 -12.08 -2.86 -1.39
C ALA A 45 -12.56 -4.14 -2.12
N GLU A 46 -11.65 -4.99 -2.61
CA GLU A 46 -11.99 -6.24 -3.28
C GLU A 46 -12.04 -7.45 -2.36
N VAL A 47 -11.55 -7.37 -1.12
CA VAL A 47 -11.52 -8.51 -0.17
C VAL A 47 -12.91 -9.15 0.00
N GLY A 48 -13.99 -8.37 -0.05
CA GLY A 48 -15.36 -8.87 -0.01
C GLY A 48 -15.88 -9.55 -1.28
N LYS A 49 -15.05 -9.76 -2.31
CA LYS A 49 -15.45 -10.39 -3.58
C LYS A 49 -14.97 -11.84 -3.67
N PRO A 50 -15.82 -12.79 -4.11
CA PRO A 50 -15.37 -14.14 -4.45
C PRO A 50 -14.26 -14.16 -5.50
N GLY A 51 -13.30 -15.06 -5.33
CA GLY A 51 -12.17 -15.27 -6.24
C GLY A 51 -10.89 -14.51 -5.90
N ILE A 52 -10.95 -13.57 -4.95
CA ILE A 52 -9.80 -12.75 -4.54
C ILE A 52 -8.87 -13.55 -3.62
N SER A 53 -7.56 -13.44 -3.86
CA SER A 53 -6.52 -13.96 -2.97
C SER A 53 -6.30 -12.99 -1.81
N VAL A 54 -6.38 -13.52 -0.60
CA VAL A 54 -6.36 -12.74 0.64
C VAL A 54 -5.31 -13.28 1.60
N CYS A 55 -4.72 -12.36 2.34
CA CYS A 55 -3.61 -12.54 3.25
C CYS A 55 -4.03 -12.03 4.63
N ARG A 56 -3.68 -12.76 5.68
CA ARG A 56 -3.90 -12.31 7.06
C ARG A 56 -2.66 -12.58 7.89
N GLU A 57 -2.25 -11.60 8.67
CA GLU A 57 -1.20 -11.78 9.67
C GLU A 57 -1.80 -12.41 10.93
N LEU A 58 -1.21 -13.52 11.38
CA LEU A 58 -1.55 -14.17 12.64
C LEU A 58 -0.36 -14.09 13.59
N LYS A 59 -0.64 -13.72 14.84
CA LYS A 59 0.34 -13.75 15.92
C LYS A 59 0.52 -15.20 16.39
N TYR A 60 1.77 -15.62 16.52
CA TYR A 60 2.14 -16.93 17.01
C TYR A 60 3.19 -16.79 18.12
N GLY A 61 2.98 -17.49 19.24
CA GLY A 61 3.89 -17.44 20.38
C GLY A 61 4.10 -16.02 20.96
N ILE A 62 5.29 -15.79 21.51
CA ILE A 62 5.68 -14.50 22.10
C ILE A 62 6.51 -13.73 21.07
N GLY A 63 5.85 -12.88 20.29
CA GLY A 63 6.51 -11.90 19.43
C GLY A 63 6.74 -12.32 17.97
N GLU A 64 6.26 -13.50 17.55
CA GLU A 64 6.31 -13.90 16.15
C GLU A 64 4.96 -13.64 15.46
N SER A 65 5.00 -13.27 14.20
CA SER A 65 3.84 -13.23 13.32
C SER A 65 4.14 -13.98 12.03
N ARG A 66 3.11 -14.61 11.48
CA ARG A 66 3.18 -15.21 10.15
C ARG A 66 1.94 -14.86 9.36
N TRP A 67 2.15 -14.67 8.06
CA TRP A 67 1.10 -14.48 7.09
C TRP A 67 0.52 -15.82 6.65
N ILE A 68 -0.80 -15.93 6.68
CA ILE A 68 -1.56 -17.02 6.06
C ILE A 68 -2.18 -16.54 4.75
N HIS A 69 -2.25 -17.45 3.79
CA HIS A 69 -2.78 -17.20 2.45
C HIS A 69 -4.08 -17.98 2.25
N GLY A 70 -5.02 -17.36 1.56
CA GLY A 70 -6.28 -17.99 1.23
C GLY A 70 -6.95 -17.36 0.02
N LYS A 71 -8.06 -17.97 -0.40
CA LYS A 71 -8.90 -17.48 -1.49
C LYS A 71 -10.33 -17.32 -1.03
N VAL A 72 -10.94 -16.18 -1.31
CA VAL A 72 -12.34 -15.92 -1.02
C VAL A 72 -13.20 -16.79 -1.90
N MET A 73 -14.02 -17.64 -1.29
CA MET A 73 -14.96 -18.53 -1.98
C MET A 73 -16.36 -17.94 -2.03
N ARG A 74 -16.76 -17.22 -0.97
CA ARG A 74 -18.07 -16.57 -0.83
C ARG A 74 -17.95 -15.31 0.03
N ALA A 75 -18.90 -14.40 -0.11
CA ALA A 75 -19.05 -13.24 0.76
C ALA A 75 -20.53 -13.07 1.14
N GLN A 76 -20.79 -12.77 2.41
CA GLN A 76 -22.13 -12.56 2.94
C GLN A 76 -22.08 -11.62 4.15
N GLY A 77 -22.75 -10.46 4.04
CA GLY A 77 -22.96 -9.56 5.19
C GLY A 77 -21.70 -9.07 5.90
N GLY A 78 -20.66 -8.68 5.15
CA GLY A 78 -19.36 -8.24 5.72
C GLY A 78 -18.45 -9.39 6.17
N ARG A 79 -18.85 -10.64 5.93
CA ARG A 79 -18.04 -11.82 6.19
C ARG A 79 -17.66 -12.51 4.90
N ILE A 80 -16.51 -13.14 4.91
CA ILE A 80 -15.98 -13.91 3.78
C ILE A 80 -15.73 -15.35 4.20
N GLN A 81 -16.02 -16.27 3.28
CA GLN A 81 -15.61 -17.65 3.39
C GLN A 81 -14.27 -17.81 2.67
N VAL A 82 -13.20 -18.11 3.38
CA VAL A 82 -11.86 -18.23 2.83
C VAL A 82 -11.47 -19.70 2.78
N ARG A 83 -10.98 -20.17 1.63
CA ARG A 83 -10.24 -21.42 1.52
C ARG A 83 -8.78 -21.17 1.85
N ILE A 84 -8.26 -21.81 2.89
CA ILE A 84 -6.84 -21.74 3.24
C ILE A 84 -6.01 -22.49 2.20
N GLU A 85 -4.96 -21.87 1.69
CA GLU A 85 -4.11 -22.48 0.65
C GLU A 85 -3.04 -23.39 1.26
N GLU A 86 -2.47 -23.00 2.40
CA GLU A 86 -1.37 -23.73 3.05
C GLU A 86 -1.71 -24.06 4.50
N SER A 87 -1.46 -25.30 4.89
CA SER A 87 -1.54 -25.69 6.29
C SER A 87 -0.45 -24.98 7.07
N ALA A 88 -0.79 -24.47 8.24
CA ALA A 88 0.19 -23.83 9.09
C ALA A 88 -0.10 -24.21 10.56
N PRO A 89 0.92 -24.22 11.43
CA PRO A 89 0.75 -24.60 12.85
C PRO A 89 0.04 -23.49 13.66
N PHE A 90 -0.97 -22.85 13.08
CA PHE A 90 -1.70 -21.73 13.65
C PHE A 90 -3.15 -22.12 13.87
N SER A 91 -3.71 -21.62 14.96
CA SER A 91 -5.14 -21.74 15.21
C SER A 91 -5.82 -20.40 14.95
N LEU A 92 -6.90 -20.40 14.18
CA LEU A 92 -7.79 -19.25 14.03
C LEU A 92 -9.03 -19.48 14.88
N ASN A 93 -9.34 -18.55 15.80
CA ASN A 93 -10.45 -18.70 16.74
C ASN A 93 -10.40 -20.03 17.54
N GLY A 94 -9.19 -20.50 17.88
CA GLY A 94 -8.97 -21.76 18.61
C GLY A 94 -9.09 -23.03 17.77
N LYS A 95 -9.23 -22.91 16.44
CA LYS A 95 -9.24 -24.05 15.52
C LYS A 95 -7.99 -24.08 14.67
N ASP A 96 -7.28 -25.21 14.69
CA ASP A 96 -6.09 -25.41 13.86
C ASP A 96 -6.42 -25.33 12.38
N LEU A 97 -5.63 -24.54 11.65
CA LEU A 97 -5.83 -24.30 10.23
C LEU A 97 -5.14 -25.38 9.40
N SER A 98 -5.95 -26.15 8.68
CA SER A 98 -5.46 -27.11 7.69
C SER A 98 -5.53 -26.54 6.27
N GLY A 99 -4.60 -26.95 5.41
CA GLY A 99 -4.66 -26.62 3.99
C GLY A 99 -5.95 -27.14 3.35
N GLY A 100 -6.60 -26.31 2.54
CA GLY A 100 -7.89 -26.61 1.90
C GLY A 100 -9.13 -26.35 2.78
N GLU A 101 -8.94 -26.01 4.04
CA GLU A 101 -10.04 -25.73 4.96
C GLU A 101 -10.83 -24.47 4.57
N LEU A 102 -12.14 -24.50 4.78
CA LEU A 102 -13.02 -23.35 4.59
C LEU A 102 -13.37 -22.73 5.95
N ILE A 103 -13.00 -21.46 6.12
CA ILE A 103 -13.28 -20.68 7.33
C ILE A 103 -14.17 -19.49 7.01
N TRP A 104 -15.01 -19.10 7.96
CA TRP A 104 -15.79 -17.85 7.89
C TRP A 104 -15.19 -16.82 8.84
N ASP A 105 -14.97 -15.62 8.33
CA ASP A 105 -14.30 -14.55 9.06
C ASP A 105 -14.77 -13.18 8.56
N ASP A 106 -14.50 -12.13 9.32
CA ASP A 106 -14.81 -10.75 8.91
C ASP A 106 -13.84 -10.31 7.81
N ASP A 107 -14.35 -9.67 6.75
CA ASP A 107 -13.52 -9.20 5.64
C ASP A 107 -12.44 -8.20 6.08
N ALA A 108 -12.74 -7.38 7.08
CA ALA A 108 -11.82 -6.41 7.69
C ALA A 108 -10.58 -7.04 8.35
N ASN A 109 -10.59 -8.34 8.64
CA ASN A 109 -9.43 -9.05 9.19
C ASN A 109 -8.41 -9.47 8.12
N TRP A 110 -8.73 -9.28 6.85
CA TRP A 110 -7.96 -9.73 5.71
C TRP A 110 -7.57 -8.57 4.83
N VAL A 111 -6.42 -8.69 4.18
CA VAL A 111 -5.98 -7.80 3.12
C VAL A 111 -5.87 -8.59 1.82
N ALA A 112 -6.03 -7.93 0.69
CA ALA A 112 -5.70 -8.57 -0.58
C ALA A 112 -4.19 -8.85 -0.63
N CYS A 113 -3.82 -10.05 -1.07
CA CYS A 113 -2.41 -10.38 -1.27
C CYS A 113 -1.86 -9.54 -2.42
N LEU A 114 -0.90 -8.67 -2.12
CA LEU A 114 -0.15 -7.96 -3.15
C LEU A 114 0.83 -8.93 -3.79
N ARG A 115 0.70 -9.16 -5.10
CA ARG A 115 1.71 -9.86 -5.92
C ARG A 115 2.84 -8.92 -6.32
#